data_AF-A0A6G6J1N5-F1
#
_entry.id   AF-A0A6G6J1N5-F1
#
_cell.length_a   1.000
_cell.length_b   1.000
_cell.length_c   1.000
_cell.angle_alpha   90.00
_cell.angle_beta   90.00
_cell.angle_gamma   90.00
#
_symmetry.space_group_name_H-M   'P 1'
#
loop_
_entity.id
_entity.type
_entity.pdbx_description
1 polymer ?
#
loop_
_entity_poly.entity_id
_entity_poly.type
_entity_poly.pdbx_seq_one_letter_code
_entity_poly.pdbx_strand_id
1 'polypeptide(L)'
;MTKREQLPFFTGIAGIVVLLAVTLLIPCLTPKQGLTLSIALGLMAALVAAQIPGVLNISLNPTTETKVKASGAIGIFILVVFVTPVAIPGTDAEQRFADARCQGTVPEGKQLNEEKLPPALNPSERGSIPSSEALGRLVKFSFYYSFGELAGERSWAQVKPGVWIESYPDKKLFTAFREVGRMTNNGCEGSVVERQDGSSFKVFIPDKDCDKKWLWFQVAGGTWSFLGSMNSYN
;
A
#
# COMPACT_ATOMS: atom_id res chain seq x y z
N MET A 1 26.92 -4.64 35.00
CA MET A 1 26.75 -5.29 33.69
C MET A 1 28.04 -6.02 33.36
N THR A 2 28.00 -7.34 33.28
CA THR A 2 29.18 -8.15 32.92
C THR A 2 29.50 -7.99 31.42
N LYS A 3 30.74 -8.24 30.99
CA LYS A 3 31.10 -8.21 29.54
C LYS A 3 30.16 -9.09 28.69
N ARG A 4 29.63 -10.16 29.27
CA ARG A 4 28.67 -11.08 28.63
C ARG A 4 27.27 -10.46 28.45
N GLU A 5 26.86 -9.56 29.34
CA GLU A 5 25.58 -8.83 29.28
C GLU A 5 25.65 -7.61 28.36
N GLN A 6 26.83 -6.99 28.21
CA GLN A 6 27.01 -5.82 27.36
C GLN A 6 26.77 -6.12 25.87
N LEU A 7 27.20 -7.29 25.40
CA LEU A 7 27.08 -7.68 23.99
C LEU A 7 25.63 -7.63 23.47
N PRO A 8 24.65 -8.35 24.05
CA PRO A 8 23.27 -8.34 23.54
C PRO A 8 22.60 -6.97 23.62
N PHE A 9 22.96 -6.14 24.60
CA PHE A 9 22.44 -4.77 24.72
C PHE A 9 22.87 -3.90 23.54
N PHE A 10 24.17 -3.84 23.25
CA PHE A 10 24.69 -3.06 22.14
C PHE A 10 24.24 -3.63 20.79
N THR A 11 24.15 -4.95 20.65
CA THR A 11 23.56 -5.59 19.46
C THR A 11 22.11 -5.17 19.25
N GLY A 12 21.29 -5.14 20.30
CA GLY A 12 19.90 -4.69 20.22
C GLY A 12 19.78 -3.23 19.78
N ILE A 13 20.57 -2.33 20.38
CA ILE A 13 20.59 -0.90 20.00
C ILE A 13 21.04 -0.73 18.56
N ALA A 14 22.15 -1.35 18.16
CA ALA A 14 22.64 -1.28 16.79
C ALA A 14 21.60 -1.81 15.79
N GLY A 15 20.92 -2.91 16.14
CA GLY A 15 19.82 -3.46 15.36
C GLY A 15 18.67 -2.48 15.17
N ILE A 16 18.21 -1.81 16.25
CA ILE A 16 17.16 -0.78 16.16
C ILE A 16 17.59 0.36 15.24
N VAL A 17 18.80 0.89 15.41
CA VAL A 17 19.31 2.01 14.58
C VAL A 17 19.37 1.62 13.11
N VAL A 18 19.85 0.41 12.79
CA VAL A 18 19.89 -0.09 11.42
C VAL A 18 18.50 -0.27 10.84
N LEU A 19 17.56 -0.87 11.58
CA LEU A 19 16.20 -1.08 11.09
C LEU A 19 15.46 0.25 10.88
N LEU A 20 15.66 1.24 11.77
CA LEU A 20 15.16 2.59 11.57
C LEU A 20 15.77 3.25 10.33
N ALA A 21 17.08 3.13 10.11
CA ALA A 21 17.71 3.63 8.88
C ALA A 21 17.09 2.98 7.62
N VAL A 22 16.82 1.66 7.65
CA VAL A 22 16.12 0.96 6.55
C VAL A 22 14.71 1.54 6.32
N THR A 23 13.94 1.84 7.38
CA THR A 23 12.61 2.47 7.22
C THR A 23 12.68 3.85 6.55
N LEU A 24 13.77 4.60 6.78
CA LEU A 24 13.96 5.92 6.20
C LEU A 24 14.46 5.86 4.75
N LEU A 25 15.28 4.86 4.42
CA LEU A 25 15.86 4.68 3.09
C LEU A 25 14.92 3.97 2.11
N ILE A 26 13.99 3.15 2.62
CA ILE A 26 13.01 2.42 1.81
C ILE A 26 11.62 2.99 2.14
N PRO A 27 11.20 4.08 1.47
CA PRO A 27 9.90 4.72 1.74
C PRO A 27 8.71 3.78 1.45
N CYS A 28 8.94 2.71 0.67
CA CYS A 28 7.90 1.94 0.02
C CYS A 28 8.07 0.46 0.26
N LEU A 29 7.90 0.10 1.54
CA LEU A 29 7.91 -1.28 1.98
C LEU A 29 6.64 -1.98 1.50
N THR A 30 6.80 -3.13 0.83
CA THR A 30 5.69 -4.03 0.55
C THR A 30 5.03 -4.49 1.86
N PRO A 31 3.77 -4.94 1.85
CA PRO A 31 3.10 -5.41 3.07
C PRO A 31 3.90 -6.50 3.81
N LYS A 32 4.48 -7.44 3.07
CA LYS A 32 5.33 -8.51 3.64
C LYS A 32 6.61 -7.94 4.26
N GLN A 33 7.28 -7.00 3.59
CA GLN A 33 8.49 -6.38 4.14
C GLN A 33 8.19 -5.52 5.37
N GLY A 34 7.07 -4.79 5.37
CA GLY A 34 6.61 -4.02 6.53
C GLY A 34 6.37 -4.91 7.74
N LEU A 35 5.71 -6.05 7.54
CA LEU A 35 5.51 -7.05 8.61
C LEU A 35 6.84 -7.57 9.16
N THR A 36 7.73 -8.03 8.27
CA THR A 36 9.06 -8.54 8.66
C THR A 36 9.86 -7.49 9.43
N LEU A 37 9.83 -6.23 8.97
CA LEU A 37 10.58 -5.13 9.57
C LEU A 37 10.09 -4.81 10.98
N SER A 38 8.79 -4.76 11.19
CA SER A 38 8.22 -4.52 12.53
C SER A 38 8.43 -5.69 13.48
N ILE A 39 8.36 -6.94 13.00
CA ILE A 39 8.73 -8.11 13.82
C ILE A 39 10.20 -8.00 14.23
N ALA A 40 11.09 -7.70 13.29
CA ALA A 40 12.51 -7.53 13.55
C ALA A 40 12.76 -6.39 14.56
N LEU A 41 12.08 -5.25 14.40
CA LEU A 41 12.19 -4.10 15.31
C LEU A 41 11.71 -4.45 16.71
N GLY A 42 10.59 -5.17 16.83
CA GLY A 42 10.07 -5.67 18.11
C GLY A 42 11.07 -6.61 18.80
N LEU A 43 11.68 -7.54 18.05
CA LEU A 43 12.70 -8.44 18.60
C LEU A 43 13.94 -7.69 19.08
N MET A 44 14.41 -6.70 18.34
CA MET A 44 15.56 -5.87 18.75
C MET A 44 15.24 -5.02 19.97
N ALA A 45 14.03 -4.44 20.05
CA ALA A 45 13.56 -3.73 21.24
C ALA A 45 13.47 -4.64 22.47
N ALA A 46 13.01 -5.88 22.28
CA ALA A 46 12.94 -6.89 23.35
C ALA A 46 14.34 -7.25 23.89
N LEU A 47 15.34 -7.37 23.03
CA LEU A 47 16.74 -7.60 23.44
C LEU A 47 17.28 -6.48 24.34
N VAL A 48 16.98 -5.23 23.99
CA VAL A 48 17.37 -4.06 24.81
C VAL A 48 16.63 -4.07 26.14
N ALA A 49 15.32 -4.28 26.11
CA ALA A 49 14.47 -4.30 27.31
C ALA A 49 14.82 -5.44 28.29
N ALA A 50 15.31 -6.58 27.78
CA ALA A 50 15.75 -7.70 28.61
C ALA A 50 16.86 -7.32 29.60
N GLN A 51 17.64 -6.29 29.28
CA GLN A 51 18.82 -5.86 30.05
C GLN A 51 18.51 -4.75 31.05
N ILE A 52 17.29 -4.20 31.05
CA ILE A 52 16.90 -3.12 31.98
C ILE A 52 16.26 -3.79 33.21
N PRO A 53 16.97 -3.84 34.35
CA PRO A 53 16.41 -4.41 35.57
C PRO A 53 15.23 -3.57 36.06
N GLY A 54 14.15 -4.23 36.50
CA GLY A 54 13.03 -3.59 37.18
C GLY A 54 11.91 -3.03 36.28
N VAL A 55 11.97 -3.19 34.95
CA VAL A 55 10.93 -2.65 34.04
C VAL A 55 9.57 -3.30 34.25
N LEU A 56 9.55 -4.63 34.43
CA LEU A 56 8.35 -5.41 34.73
C LEU A 56 8.81 -6.66 35.47
N ASN A 57 8.06 -7.08 36.49
CA ASN A 57 8.36 -8.26 37.30
C ASN A 57 7.11 -9.15 37.34
N ILE A 58 6.81 -9.78 36.20
CA ILE A 58 5.70 -10.72 36.09
C ILE A 58 6.15 -12.04 36.72
N SER A 59 5.82 -12.24 38.00
CA SER A 59 5.94 -13.54 38.65
C SER A 59 4.63 -14.30 38.42
N LEU A 60 4.62 -15.20 37.44
CA LEU A 60 3.64 -16.27 37.44
C LEU A 60 4.01 -17.17 38.62
N ASN A 61 3.06 -17.52 39.46
CA ASN A 61 3.27 -18.40 40.60
C ASN A 61 2.76 -19.79 40.24
N PRO A 62 3.50 -20.60 39.44
CA PRO A 62 3.14 -21.99 39.27
C PRO A 62 3.69 -22.74 40.47
N THR A 63 2.89 -23.63 41.02
CA THR A 63 3.17 -24.53 42.15
C THR A 63 4.31 -25.54 41.87
N THR A 64 5.20 -25.25 40.92
CA THR A 64 6.29 -26.08 40.40
C THR A 64 7.59 -25.27 40.41
N GLU A 65 8.69 -25.85 40.89
CA GLU A 65 9.97 -25.22 41.23
C GLU A 65 10.71 -24.43 40.13
N THR A 66 10.17 -24.30 38.93
CA THR A 66 10.79 -23.54 37.84
C THR A 66 10.37 -22.07 37.88
N LYS A 67 11.16 -21.23 38.57
CA LYS A 67 11.06 -19.76 38.48
C LYS A 67 11.47 -19.28 37.08
N VAL A 68 10.55 -19.28 36.13
CA VAL A 68 10.75 -18.65 34.83
C VAL A 68 10.58 -17.13 34.99
N LYS A 69 11.70 -16.40 35.07
CA LYS A 69 11.71 -14.93 35.00
C LYS A 69 11.71 -14.49 33.54
N ALA A 70 10.56 -14.08 33.02
CA ALA A 70 10.39 -13.67 31.63
C ALA A 70 9.85 -12.23 31.51
N SER A 71 10.35 -11.31 32.34
CA SER A 71 9.47 -10.24 32.80
C SER A 71 9.53 -8.91 32.02
N GLY A 72 10.63 -8.56 31.32
CA GLY A 72 10.74 -7.29 30.59
C GLY A 72 10.63 -7.39 29.06
N ALA A 73 11.38 -8.31 28.46
CA ALA A 73 11.52 -8.44 27.01
C ALA A 73 10.21 -8.81 26.32
N ILE A 74 9.47 -9.77 26.89
CA ILE A 74 8.19 -10.22 26.35
C ILE A 74 7.15 -9.10 26.43
N GLY A 75 7.12 -8.36 27.54
CA GLY A 75 6.21 -7.22 27.69
C GLY A 75 6.45 -6.13 26.64
N ILE A 76 7.71 -5.77 26.39
CA ILE A 76 8.07 -4.78 25.36
C ILE A 76 7.81 -5.32 23.95
N PHE A 77 8.12 -6.58 23.68
CA PHE A 77 7.81 -7.20 22.39
C PHE A 77 6.31 -7.15 22.09
N ILE A 78 5.49 -7.59 23.05
CA ILE A 78 4.03 -7.56 22.94
C ILE A 78 3.57 -6.11 22.78
N LEU A 79 4.08 -5.18 23.59
CA LEU A 79 3.72 -3.77 23.46
C LEU A 79 4.03 -3.23 22.06
N VAL A 80 5.23 -3.45 21.53
CA VAL A 80 5.60 -2.98 20.19
C VAL A 80 4.75 -3.65 19.11
N VAL A 81 4.57 -4.97 19.16
CA VAL A 81 3.83 -5.70 18.12
C VAL A 81 2.33 -5.44 18.16
N PHE A 82 1.75 -5.22 19.34
CA PHE A 82 0.29 -5.08 19.52
C PHE A 82 -0.20 -3.64 19.69
N VAL A 83 0.61 -2.71 20.21
CA VAL A 83 0.24 -1.29 20.31
C VAL A 83 0.54 -0.55 19.01
N THR A 84 1.57 -0.96 18.29
CA THR A 84 1.78 -0.57 16.89
C THR A 84 1.58 -1.78 15.99
N PRO A 85 0.35 -2.32 15.89
CA PRO A 85 0.11 -3.41 14.97
C PRO A 85 0.53 -2.92 13.60
N VAL A 86 1.44 -3.65 12.96
CA VAL A 86 1.61 -3.51 11.52
C VAL A 86 0.22 -3.67 10.96
N ALA A 87 -0.28 -2.61 10.34
CA ALA A 87 -1.57 -2.66 9.73
C ALA A 87 -1.67 -3.92 8.90
N ILE A 88 -2.57 -4.79 9.31
CA ILE A 88 -2.92 -5.95 8.52
C ILE A 88 -3.33 -5.38 7.16
N PRO A 89 -2.89 -5.97 6.03
CA PRO A 89 -2.93 -5.38 4.70
C PRO A 89 -4.29 -4.90 4.14
N GLY A 90 -5.34 -4.80 4.96
CA GLY A 90 -6.65 -4.27 4.58
C GLY A 90 -6.84 -2.76 4.70
N THR A 91 -6.03 -2.00 5.46
CA THR A 91 -6.19 -0.52 5.54
C THR A 91 -4.91 0.26 5.27
N ASP A 92 -3.84 0.02 6.03
CA ASP A 92 -2.65 0.89 5.89
C ASP A 92 -1.70 0.41 4.81
N ALA A 93 -1.75 -0.86 4.41
CA ALA A 93 -1.14 -1.28 3.15
C ALA A 93 -1.80 -0.56 1.97
N GLU A 94 -3.14 -0.42 2.00
CA GLU A 94 -3.88 0.31 0.96
C GLU A 94 -3.56 1.80 0.96
N GLN A 95 -3.47 2.44 2.13
CA GLN A 95 -3.05 3.84 2.23
C GLN A 95 -1.61 4.06 1.75
N ARG A 96 -0.68 3.14 2.01
CA ARG A 96 0.68 3.20 1.48
C ARG A 96 0.72 3.07 -0.05
N PHE A 97 -0.23 2.35 -0.64
CA PHE A 97 -0.36 2.29 -2.10
C PHE A 97 -0.84 3.60 -2.72
N ALA A 98 -1.53 4.45 -1.95
CA ALA A 98 -1.87 5.82 -2.35
C ALA A 98 -0.72 6.83 -2.08
N ASP A 99 0.38 6.43 -1.43
CA ASP A 99 1.52 7.32 -1.22
C ASP A 99 2.24 7.60 -2.54
N ALA A 100 2.25 8.87 -2.94
CA ALA A 100 2.86 9.31 -4.18
C ALA A 100 4.35 8.94 -4.29
N ARG A 101 5.06 8.85 -3.17
CA ARG A 101 6.47 8.44 -3.11
C ARG A 101 6.66 6.99 -3.55
N CYS A 102 5.65 6.15 -3.40
CA CYS A 102 5.70 4.71 -3.67
C CYS A 102 5.24 4.29 -5.03
N GLN A 103 4.54 5.19 -5.70
CA GLN A 103 4.10 5.01 -7.06
C GLN A 103 5.20 5.44 -8.06
N GLY A 104 6.31 6.03 -7.63
CA GLY A 104 7.37 6.53 -8.52
C GLY A 104 6.91 7.67 -9.43
N THR A 105 7.69 7.95 -10.49
CA THR A 105 7.30 8.94 -11.49
C THR A 105 6.15 8.40 -12.35
N VAL A 106 5.15 9.25 -12.56
CA VAL A 106 4.04 9.04 -13.49
C VAL A 106 4.13 10.18 -14.49
N PRO A 107 4.23 9.89 -15.80
CA PRO A 107 4.34 10.94 -16.81
C PRO A 107 3.15 11.88 -16.74
N GLU A 108 3.41 13.17 -16.87
CA GLU A 108 2.37 14.18 -16.83
C GLU A 108 1.68 14.32 -18.19
N GLY A 109 0.37 14.58 -18.16
CA GLY A 109 -0.40 14.94 -19.35
C GLY A 109 -1.52 13.97 -19.74
N LYS A 110 -2.28 14.42 -20.75
CA LYS A 110 -3.36 13.68 -21.39
C LYS A 110 -2.85 13.05 -22.68
N GLN A 111 -3.34 11.85 -23.02
CA GLN A 111 -3.07 11.23 -24.33
C GLN A 111 -1.57 11.15 -24.65
N LEU A 112 -0.82 10.56 -23.72
CA LEU A 112 0.58 10.22 -23.91
C LEU A 112 0.71 9.23 -25.07
N ASN A 113 1.64 9.49 -25.98
CA ASN A 113 2.04 8.50 -26.97
C ASN A 113 2.78 7.35 -26.26
N GLU A 114 2.67 6.13 -26.77
CA GLU A 114 3.38 4.93 -26.27
C GLU A 114 4.87 5.20 -26.06
N GLU A 115 5.51 5.90 -27.00
CA GLU A 115 6.94 6.26 -26.95
C GLU A 115 7.33 7.11 -25.73
N LYS A 116 6.36 7.86 -25.17
CA LYS A 116 6.55 8.69 -23.96
C LYS A 116 6.21 7.95 -22.68
N LEU A 117 5.59 6.77 -22.77
CA LEU A 117 5.26 5.95 -21.63
C LEU A 117 6.50 5.13 -21.24
N PRO A 118 7.03 5.27 -20.01
CA PRO A 118 8.11 4.42 -19.56
C PRO A 118 7.74 2.93 -19.74
N PRO A 119 8.68 2.07 -20.15
CA PRO A 119 8.46 0.62 -20.30
C PRO A 119 7.76 -0.03 -19.10
N ALA A 120 8.15 0.41 -17.89
CA ALA A 120 7.58 -0.03 -16.63
C ALA A 120 6.07 0.27 -16.45
N LEU A 121 5.49 1.15 -17.26
CA LEU A 121 4.09 1.56 -17.25
C LEU A 121 3.32 1.07 -18.49
N ASN A 122 3.98 0.46 -19.47
CA ASN A 122 3.31 -0.03 -20.68
C ASN A 122 2.49 -1.30 -20.36
N PRO A 123 1.15 -1.27 -20.47
CA PRO A 123 0.31 -2.44 -20.21
C PRO A 123 0.64 -3.62 -21.13
N SER A 124 1.15 -3.37 -22.33
CA SER A 124 1.50 -4.40 -23.32
C SER A 124 2.78 -5.15 -22.96
N GLU A 125 3.73 -4.51 -22.27
CA GLU A 125 5.02 -5.10 -21.92
C GLU A 125 4.99 -5.80 -20.57
N ARG A 126 4.31 -5.22 -19.58
CA ARG A 126 4.32 -5.71 -18.19
C ARG A 126 3.05 -6.41 -17.74
N GLY A 127 1.95 -6.31 -18.50
CA GLY A 127 0.64 -6.77 -18.07
C GLY A 127 0.09 -6.00 -16.86
N SER A 128 -1.15 -6.29 -16.48
CA SER A 128 -1.72 -5.81 -15.21
C SER A 128 -1.09 -6.55 -14.02
N ILE A 129 -1.06 -5.91 -12.85
CA ILE A 129 -0.71 -6.58 -11.59
C ILE A 129 -1.54 -7.88 -11.44
N PRO A 130 -0.93 -9.04 -11.15
CA PRO A 130 -1.68 -10.28 -10.90
C PRO A 130 -2.66 -10.12 -9.72
N SER A 131 -3.84 -10.75 -9.79
CA SER A 131 -4.87 -10.64 -8.74
C SER A 131 -4.37 -11.06 -7.34
N SER A 132 -3.44 -12.01 -7.27
CA SER A 132 -2.80 -12.45 -6.02
C SER A 132 -1.89 -11.37 -5.39
N GLU A 133 -1.38 -10.45 -6.19
CA GLU A 133 -0.59 -9.29 -5.76
C GLU A 133 -1.47 -8.08 -5.48
N ALA A 134 -2.64 -8.01 -6.11
CA ALA A 134 -3.58 -6.89 -6.08
C ALA A 134 -4.41 -6.74 -4.80
N LEU A 135 -4.02 -7.39 -3.70
CA LEU A 135 -4.79 -7.43 -2.44
C LEU A 135 -6.28 -7.83 -2.62
N GLY A 136 -6.59 -8.65 -3.64
CA GLY A 136 -7.96 -9.08 -3.90
C GLY A 136 -8.85 -8.03 -4.57
N ARG A 137 -8.28 -7.03 -5.26
CA ARG A 137 -9.03 -5.97 -5.94
C ARG A 137 -9.05 -6.14 -7.45
N LEU A 138 -9.98 -5.42 -8.09
CA LEU A 138 -10.01 -5.27 -9.53
C LEU A 138 -8.77 -4.51 -10.02
N VAL A 139 -8.05 -5.09 -10.98
CA VAL A 139 -6.83 -4.53 -11.59
C VAL A 139 -6.96 -4.24 -13.07
N LYS A 140 -8.06 -4.69 -13.70
CA LYS A 140 -8.32 -4.50 -15.13
C LYS A 140 -9.82 -4.42 -15.40
N PHE A 141 -10.23 -3.54 -16.29
CA PHE A 141 -11.59 -3.46 -16.81
C PHE A 141 -11.60 -2.70 -18.15
N SER A 142 -12.71 -2.73 -18.86
CA SER A 142 -12.96 -1.78 -19.95
C SER A 142 -14.14 -0.87 -19.65
N PHE A 143 -14.12 0.29 -20.29
CA PHE A 143 -15.16 1.29 -20.17
C PHE A 143 -15.37 1.97 -21.52
N TYR A 144 -16.63 2.09 -21.94
CA TYR A 144 -16.99 2.72 -23.21
C TYR A 144 -17.34 4.20 -23.01
N TYR A 145 -16.54 5.09 -23.58
CA TYR A 145 -16.84 6.53 -23.61
C TYR A 145 -17.71 6.84 -24.83
N SER A 146 -18.94 7.30 -24.60
CA SER A 146 -19.88 7.66 -25.66
C SER A 146 -19.73 9.10 -26.18
N PHE A 147 -18.72 9.83 -25.73
CA PHE A 147 -18.55 11.26 -26.01
C PHE A 147 -17.09 11.65 -26.25
N GLY A 148 -16.91 12.79 -26.94
CA GLY A 148 -15.61 13.34 -27.34
C GLY A 148 -15.11 12.80 -28.68
N GLU A 149 -14.09 13.45 -29.24
CA GLU A 149 -13.49 13.10 -30.54
C GLU A 149 -12.84 11.70 -30.53
N LEU A 150 -12.48 11.21 -29.35
CA LEU A 150 -11.91 9.88 -29.11
C LEU A 150 -12.86 9.02 -28.27
N ALA A 151 -14.16 9.07 -28.61
CA ALA A 151 -15.15 8.12 -28.11
C ALA A 151 -14.78 6.68 -28.50
N GLY A 152 -15.17 5.71 -27.68
CA GLY A 152 -14.85 4.30 -27.89
C GLY A 152 -14.57 3.54 -26.61
N GLU A 153 -14.30 2.24 -26.76
CA GLU A 153 -13.91 1.37 -25.66
C GLU A 153 -12.47 1.64 -25.24
N ARG A 154 -12.26 1.87 -23.95
CA ARG A 154 -10.94 2.06 -23.36
C ARG A 154 -10.66 0.96 -22.35
N SER A 155 -9.43 0.44 -22.38
CA SER A 155 -8.98 -0.52 -21.38
C SER A 155 -8.30 0.20 -20.24
N TRP A 156 -8.68 -0.13 -19.03
CA TRP A 156 -8.06 0.34 -17.80
C TRP A 156 -7.29 -0.80 -17.17
N ALA A 157 -6.04 -0.53 -16.77
CA ALA A 157 -5.21 -1.50 -16.07
C ALA A 157 -4.39 -0.83 -14.97
N GLN A 158 -4.33 -1.46 -13.80
CA GLN A 158 -3.37 -1.13 -12.77
C GLN A 158 -2.04 -1.81 -13.14
N VAL A 159 -1.04 -1.02 -13.55
CA VAL A 159 0.25 -1.52 -14.06
C VAL A 159 1.31 -1.63 -12.97
N LYS A 160 1.13 -0.89 -11.88
CA LYS A 160 1.88 -1.00 -10.62
C LYS A 160 1.01 -0.45 -9.50
N PRO A 161 1.31 -0.79 -8.24
CA PRO A 161 0.42 -0.40 -7.16
C PRO A 161 0.21 1.11 -7.10
N GLY A 162 -1.07 1.53 -7.07
CA GLY A 162 -1.47 2.93 -7.09
C GLY A 162 -1.30 3.67 -8.42
N VAL A 163 -0.96 2.99 -9.53
CA VAL A 163 -0.89 3.62 -10.85
C VAL A 163 -1.73 2.88 -11.86
N TRP A 164 -2.65 3.64 -12.44
CA TRP A 164 -3.64 3.18 -13.41
C TRP A 164 -3.34 3.79 -14.77
N ILE A 165 -3.48 2.98 -15.81
CA ILE A 165 -3.33 3.40 -17.19
C ILE A 165 -4.66 3.16 -17.90
N GLU A 166 -5.17 4.21 -18.52
CA GLU A 166 -6.25 4.17 -19.49
C GLU A 166 -5.63 4.13 -20.89
N SER A 167 -5.91 3.07 -21.67
CA SER A 167 -5.49 2.94 -23.06
C SER A 167 -6.66 3.16 -24.00
N TYR A 168 -6.43 3.94 -25.06
CA TYR A 168 -7.41 4.26 -26.09
C TYR A 168 -7.54 3.09 -27.10
N PRO A 169 -8.61 3.05 -27.91
CA PRO A 169 -8.86 1.94 -28.85
C PRO A 169 -7.68 1.64 -29.80
N ASP A 170 -6.93 2.67 -30.19
CA ASP A 170 -5.77 2.56 -31.08
C ASP A 170 -4.52 2.01 -30.39
N LYS A 171 -4.55 1.89 -29.05
CA LYS A 171 -3.43 1.53 -28.17
C LYS A 171 -2.19 2.40 -28.32
N LYS A 172 -2.31 3.57 -28.97
CA LYS A 172 -1.20 4.52 -29.12
C LYS A 172 -1.30 5.67 -28.14
N LEU A 173 -2.51 5.95 -27.66
CA LEU A 173 -2.74 6.98 -26.67
C LEU A 173 -3.05 6.38 -25.31
N PHE A 174 -2.40 6.94 -24.30
CA PHE A 174 -2.51 6.53 -22.90
C PHE A 174 -2.81 7.71 -22.01
N THR A 175 -3.54 7.51 -20.94
CA THR A 175 -3.64 8.48 -19.85
C THR A 175 -3.26 7.79 -18.56
N ALA A 176 -2.34 8.41 -17.82
CA ALA A 176 -1.87 7.88 -16.56
C ALA A 176 -2.58 8.55 -15.38
N PHE A 177 -2.98 7.72 -14.42
CA PHE A 177 -3.67 8.12 -13.21
C PHE A 177 -2.93 7.60 -12.00
N ARG A 178 -2.96 8.40 -10.94
CA ARG A 178 -2.34 8.11 -9.65
C ARG A 178 -3.43 7.91 -8.61
N GLU A 179 -3.39 6.82 -7.86
CA GLU A 179 -4.30 6.63 -6.72
C GLU A 179 -3.98 7.66 -5.64
N VAL A 180 -4.96 8.46 -5.26
CA VAL A 180 -4.83 9.55 -4.26
C VAL A 180 -5.61 9.29 -2.99
N GLY A 181 -6.37 8.19 -2.96
CA GLY A 181 -7.10 7.77 -1.78
C GLY A 181 -8.09 6.67 -2.10
N ARG A 182 -8.82 6.28 -1.06
CA ARG A 182 -9.92 5.31 -1.14
C ARG A 182 -11.13 5.93 -0.48
N MET A 183 -12.31 5.56 -0.97
CA MET A 183 -13.56 6.02 -0.38
C MET A 183 -14.66 4.97 -0.56
N THR A 184 -15.75 5.18 0.15
CA THR A 184 -17.00 4.45 -0.07
C THR A 184 -17.97 5.38 -0.80
N ASN A 185 -18.45 4.97 -1.97
CA ASN A 185 -19.47 5.70 -2.73
C ASN A 185 -20.64 4.77 -3.03
N ASN A 186 -21.86 5.17 -2.63
CA ASN A 186 -23.08 4.37 -2.81
C ASN A 186 -22.98 2.92 -2.30
N GLY A 187 -22.30 2.72 -1.18
CA GLY A 187 -22.10 1.40 -0.56
C GLY A 187 -20.99 0.55 -1.18
N CYS A 188 -20.26 1.07 -2.16
CA CYS A 188 -19.12 0.39 -2.77
C CYS A 188 -17.80 1.00 -2.33
N GLU A 189 -16.86 0.15 -1.91
CA GLU A 189 -15.47 0.54 -1.68
C GLU A 189 -14.72 0.61 -3.01
N GLY A 190 -13.84 1.61 -3.13
CA GLY A 190 -13.09 1.80 -4.36
C GLY A 190 -11.89 2.72 -4.23
N SER A 191 -11.07 2.70 -5.28
CA SER A 191 -9.92 3.59 -5.45
C SER A 191 -10.35 4.92 -6.04
N VAL A 192 -9.79 6.01 -5.53
CA VAL A 192 -9.86 7.33 -6.16
C VAL A 192 -8.55 7.59 -6.87
N VAL A 193 -8.60 7.73 -8.19
CA VAL A 193 -7.42 7.96 -9.03
C VAL A 193 -7.48 9.34 -9.68
N GLU A 194 -6.37 10.06 -9.68
CA GLU A 194 -6.24 11.43 -10.18
C GLU A 194 -5.31 11.48 -11.38
N ARG A 195 -5.76 12.17 -12.43
CA ARG A 195 -4.96 12.39 -13.64
C ARG A 195 -3.80 13.33 -13.34
N GLN A 196 -2.62 13.01 -13.86
CA GLN A 196 -1.39 13.77 -13.62
C GLN A 196 -1.18 14.88 -14.66
N ASP A 197 -2.19 15.70 -14.94
CA ASP A 197 -2.10 16.80 -15.92
C ASP A 197 -2.48 18.17 -15.33
N GLY A 198 -2.52 18.27 -14.00
CA GLY A 198 -2.93 19.48 -13.27
C GLY A 198 -4.43 19.79 -13.31
N SER A 199 -5.24 19.03 -14.06
CA SER A 199 -6.68 19.29 -14.20
C SER A 199 -7.52 18.99 -12.96
N SER A 200 -6.93 18.38 -11.93
CA SER A 200 -7.65 17.86 -10.76
C SER A 200 -8.81 16.91 -11.12
N PHE A 201 -8.68 16.21 -12.26
CA PHE A 201 -9.66 15.23 -12.73
C PHE A 201 -9.46 13.91 -11.98
N LYS A 202 -10.48 13.51 -11.21
CA LYS A 202 -10.48 12.29 -10.40
C LYS A 202 -11.53 11.31 -10.92
N VAL A 203 -11.22 10.02 -10.80
CA VAL A 203 -12.12 8.92 -11.11
C VAL A 203 -12.20 8.01 -9.88
N PHE A 204 -13.41 7.68 -9.45
CA PHE A 204 -13.66 6.65 -8.47
C PHE A 204 -13.92 5.32 -9.20
N ILE A 205 -13.12 4.32 -8.87
CA ILE A 205 -13.15 2.97 -9.44
C ILE A 205 -13.59 2.01 -8.33
N PRO A 206 -14.82 1.47 -8.37
CA PRO A 206 -15.23 0.45 -7.42
C PRO A 206 -14.41 -0.81 -7.66
N ASP A 207 -13.55 -1.18 -6.72
CA ASP A 207 -12.53 -2.19 -6.93
C ASP A 207 -12.64 -3.40 -5.99
N LYS A 208 -13.60 -3.40 -5.07
CA LYS A 208 -13.79 -4.45 -4.07
C LYS A 208 -15.26 -4.73 -3.81
N ASP A 209 -15.66 -6.00 -3.93
CA ASP A 209 -16.97 -6.57 -3.56
C ASP A 209 -18.18 -5.69 -3.85
N CYS A 210 -18.21 -5.09 -5.04
CA CYS A 210 -19.26 -4.16 -5.44
C CYS A 210 -20.03 -4.72 -6.65
N ASP A 211 -21.31 -5.05 -6.42
CA ASP A 211 -22.22 -5.48 -7.48
C ASP A 211 -22.40 -4.38 -8.54
N LYS A 212 -22.42 -3.13 -8.09
CA LYS A 212 -22.65 -1.94 -8.91
C LYS A 212 -21.32 -1.41 -9.44
N LYS A 213 -20.86 -2.01 -10.53
CA LYS A 213 -19.62 -1.66 -11.26
C LYS A 213 -19.71 -0.28 -11.94
N TRP A 214 -19.90 0.79 -11.17
CA TRP A 214 -20.17 2.16 -11.61
C TRP A 214 -18.96 3.07 -11.39
N LEU A 215 -18.46 3.65 -12.47
CA LEU A 215 -17.46 4.70 -12.42
C LEU A 215 -18.09 6.04 -12.10
N TRP A 216 -17.40 6.83 -11.30
CA TRP A 216 -17.75 8.22 -11.01
C TRP A 216 -16.56 9.11 -11.28
N PHE A 217 -16.80 10.36 -11.63
CA PHE A 217 -15.73 11.34 -11.81
C PHE A 217 -16.00 12.62 -11.04
N GLN A 218 -14.92 13.35 -10.75
CA GLN A 218 -14.94 14.64 -10.08
C GLN A 218 -13.91 15.54 -10.76
N VAL A 219 -14.24 16.82 -10.95
CA VAL A 219 -13.32 17.81 -11.52
C VAL A 219 -13.15 18.94 -10.52
N ALA A 220 -11.90 19.35 -10.27
CA ALA A 220 -11.57 20.50 -9.41
C ALA A 220 -12.25 20.48 -8.03
N GLY A 221 -12.42 19.29 -7.44
CA GLY A 221 -13.07 19.13 -6.13
C GLY A 221 -14.59 19.33 -6.13
N GLY A 222 -15.25 19.39 -7.29
CA GLY A 222 -16.71 19.53 -7.42
C GLY A 222 -17.51 18.30 -6.96
N THR A 223 -18.75 18.18 -7.38
CA THR A 223 -19.58 17.02 -7.01
C THR A 223 -19.23 15.78 -7.84
N TRP A 224 -19.23 14.60 -7.21
CA TRP A 224 -19.10 13.33 -7.92
C TRP A 224 -20.26 13.12 -8.88
N SER A 225 -19.92 12.88 -10.15
CA SER A 225 -20.87 12.66 -11.23
C SER A 225 -20.73 11.26 -11.79
N PHE A 226 -21.85 10.61 -12.11
CA PHE A 226 -21.85 9.27 -12.68
C PHE A 226 -21.20 9.31 -14.07
N LEU A 227 -20.20 8.45 -14.29
CA LEU A 227 -19.51 8.34 -15.57
C LEU A 227 -20.13 7.23 -16.43
N GLY A 228 -20.42 6.09 -15.83
CA GLY A 228 -21.01 4.93 -16.52
C GLY A 228 -20.68 3.60 -15.82
N SER A 229 -21.07 2.48 -16.43
CA SER A 229 -20.77 1.14 -15.93
C SER A 229 -19.50 0.55 -16.57
N MET A 230 -18.62 -0.05 -15.77
CA MET A 230 -17.43 -0.76 -16.25
C MET A 230 -17.75 -2.21 -16.62
N ASN A 231 -17.07 -2.72 -17.64
CA ASN A 231 -17.06 -4.11 -18.04
C ASN A 231 -15.81 -4.77 -17.44
N SER A 232 -15.97 -5.60 -16.41
CA SER A 232 -14.85 -6.36 -15.87
C SER A 232 -14.52 -7.53 -16.78
N TYR A 233 -13.23 -7.73 -17.09
CA TYR A 233 -12.77 -8.99 -17.63
C TYR A 233 -12.71 -10.00 -16.47
N ASN A 234 -13.58 -11.01 -16.51
CA ASN A 234 -13.43 -12.19 -15.64
C ASN A 234 -12.09 -12.90 -15.92
#